data_AF-M1ZR00-F1
#
_entry.id   AF-M1ZR00-F1
#
_cell.length_a   1.000
_cell.length_b   1.000
_cell.length_c   1.000
_cell.angle_alpha   90.00
_cell.angle_beta   90.00
_cell.angle_gamma   90.00
#
_symmetry.space_group_name_H-M   'P 1'
#
loop_
_entity.id
_entity.type
_entity.pdbx_description
1 polymer ?
#
loop_
_entity_poly.entity_id
_entity_poly.type
_entity_poly.pdbx_seq_one_letter_code
_entity_poly.pdbx_strand_id
1 'polypeptide(L)' 'EEGKRTIDKMAAEKYAIIFVTEQIAKDLEETIERYNRELIPAVILIPSNQGSLNIGMKRINDNVEKAVGVNIL' A
#
# COMPACT_ATOMS: atom_id res chain seq x y z
N GLU A 1 -0.58 -0.41 15.45
CA GLU A 1 -0.94 -1.73 16.02
C GLU A 1 -2.22 -2.35 15.46
N GLU A 2 -3.41 -1.76 15.64
CA GLU A 2 -4.67 -2.40 15.21
C GLU A 2 -4.74 -2.68 13.70
N GLY A 3 -4.42 -1.68 12.87
CA GLY A 3 -4.46 -1.84 11.41
C GLY A 3 -3.55 -2.96 10.88
N LYS A 4 -2.35 -3.12 11.45
CA LYS A 4 -1.43 -4.23 11.13
C LYS A 4 -2.08 -5.58 11.39
N ARG A 5 -2.66 -5.76 12.59
CA ARG A 5 -3.32 -7.02 12.98
C ARG A 5 -4.50 -7.34 12.07
N THR A 6 -5.26 -6.34 11.66
CA THR A 6 -6.39 -6.50 10.74
C THR A 6 -5.94 -6.93 9.35
N ILE A 7 -4.89 -6.31 8.78
CA ILE A 7 -4.33 -6.72 7.49
C ILE A 7 -3.82 -8.16 7.56
N ASP A 8 -3.10 -8.50 8.64
CA ASP A 8 -2.53 -9.84 8.81
C ASP A 8 -3.60 -10.92 8.94
N LYS A 9 -4.69 -10.60 9.64
CA LYS A 9 -5.86 -11.46 9.70
C LYS A 9 -6.51 -11.65 8.32
N MET A 10 -6.74 -10.57 7.56
CA MET A 10 -7.31 -10.65 6.21
C MET A 10 -6.41 -11.41 5.23
N ALA A 11 -5.09 -11.26 5.35
CA ALA A 11 -4.12 -12.03 4.59
C ALA A 11 -4.21 -13.53 4.90
N ALA A 12 -4.30 -13.89 6.19
CA ALA A 12 -4.49 -15.28 6.63
C ALA A 12 -5.83 -15.87 6.16
N GLU A 13 -6.87 -15.03 6.07
CA GLU A 13 -8.18 -15.38 5.50
C GLU A 13 -8.19 -15.39 3.95
N LYS A 14 -7.04 -15.19 3.31
CA LYS A 14 -6.82 -15.26 1.85
C LYS A 14 -7.65 -14.27 1.04
N TYR A 15 -7.80 -13.05 1.56
CA TYR A 15 -8.38 -11.95 0.80
C TYR A 15 -7.53 -11.66 -0.44
N ALA A 16 -8.14 -11.55 -1.61
CA ALA A 16 -7.41 -11.26 -2.85
C ALA A 16 -6.90 -9.80 -2.88
N ILE A 17 -7.73 -8.86 -2.45
CA ILE A 17 -7.47 -7.42 -2.49
C ILE A 17 -7.87 -6.80 -1.16
N ILE A 18 -7.02 -5.94 -0.61
CA ILE A 18 -7.28 -5.14 0.59
C ILE A 18 -7.13 -3.67 0.22
N PHE A 19 -8.21 -2.91 0.30
CA PHE A 19 -8.18 -1.46 0.13
C PHE A 19 -7.86 -0.78 1.46
N VAL A 20 -6.86 0.10 1.45
CA VAL A 20 -6.41 0.82 2.64
C VAL A 20 -6.40 2.32 2.33
N THR A 21 -7.00 3.12 3.21
CA THR A 21 -6.93 4.58 3.05
C THR A 21 -5.51 5.09 3.29
N GLU A 22 -5.08 6.11 2.55
CA GLU A 22 -3.72 6.65 2.69
C GLU A 22 -3.42 7.14 4.11
N GLN A 23 -4.43 7.64 4.83
CA GLN A 23 -4.33 8.10 6.22
C GLN A 23 -3.92 6.98 7.19
N ILE A 24 -4.35 5.75 6.92
CA ILE A 24 -3.96 4.57 7.71
C ILE A 24 -2.63 4.00 7.18
N ALA A 25 -2.46 4.00 5.85
CA ALA A 25 -1.28 3.43 5.21
C ALA A 25 0.03 4.12 5.63
N LYS A 26 0.00 5.43 5.91
CA LYS A 26 1.17 6.19 6.38
C LYS A 26 1.82 5.57 7.64
N ASP A 27 1.01 4.94 8.50
CA ASP A 27 1.46 4.36 9.78
C ASP A 27 1.72 2.85 9.66
N LEU A 28 1.49 2.25 8.48
CA LEU A 28 1.59 0.80 8.22
C LEU A 28 2.55 0.45 7.08
N GLU A 29 3.46 1.35 6.73
CA GLU A 29 4.34 1.22 5.56
C GLU A 29 5.08 -0.12 5.49
N GLU A 30 5.69 -0.56 6.60
CA GLU A 30 6.41 -1.83 6.71
C GLU A 30 5.49 -3.04 6.43
N THR A 31 4.26 -2.99 6.93
CA THR A 31 3.29 -4.10 6.74
C THR A 31 2.86 -4.21 5.29
N ILE A 32 2.63 -3.07 4.64
CA ILE A 32 2.24 -3.02 3.23
C ILE A 32 3.40 -3.48 2.34
N GLU A 33 4.62 -3.05 2.65
CA GLU A 33 5.82 -3.43 1.88
C GLU A 33 6.12 -4.93 1.97
N ARG A 34 5.79 -5.58 3.09
CA ARG A 34 5.87 -7.04 3.20
C ARG A 34 4.96 -7.73 2.17
N TYR A 35 3.71 -7.31 2.08
CA TYR A 35 2.74 -7.92 1.15
C TYR A 35 2.93 -7.48 -0.30
N ASN A 36 3.64 -6.38 -0.59
CA ASN A 36 4.04 -6.03 -1.96
C ASN A 36 4.92 -7.09 -2.63
N ARG A 37 5.60 -7.94 -1.84
CA ARG A 37 6.44 -9.04 -2.33
C ARG A 37 5.67 -10.36 -2.48
N GLU A 38 4.43 -10.39 -2.04
CA GLU A 38 3.56 -11.55 -2.09
C GLU A 38 2.50 -11.36 -3.20
N LEU A 39 2.02 -12.46 -3.76
CA LEU A 39 0.97 -12.39 -4.79
C LEU A 39 -0.39 -11.97 -4.19
N ILE A 40 -0.66 -12.42 -2.96
CA ILE A 40 -1.93 -12.23 -2.26
C ILE A 40 -1.61 -11.96 -0.79
N PRO A 41 -2.22 -10.93 -0.15
CA PRO A 41 -3.19 -9.99 -0.70
C PRO A 41 -2.55 -8.84 -1.51
N ALA A 42 -3.23 -8.35 -2.55
CA ALA A 42 -2.88 -7.09 -3.19
C ALA A 42 -3.39 -5.92 -2.34
N VAL A 43 -2.48 -5.11 -1.78
CA VAL A 43 -2.83 -3.96 -0.93
C VAL A 43 -2.88 -2.68 -1.77
N ILE A 44 -4.08 -2.12 -1.94
CA ILE A 44 -4.31 -0.95 -2.80
C ILE A 44 -4.63 0.28 -1.95
N LEU A 45 -3.86 1.36 -2.15
CA LEU A 45 -4.06 2.63 -1.45
C LEU A 45 -5.17 3.44 -2.11
N ILE A 46 -6.09 3.96 -1.30
CA ILE A 46 -7.19 4.82 -1.75
C ILE A 46 -7.24 6.13 -0.93
N PRO A 47 -7.73 7.23 -1.49
CA PRO A 47 -7.99 8.44 -0.71
C PRO A 47 -9.12 8.22 0.30
N SER A 48 -9.19 9.08 1.32
CA SER A 48 -10.36 9.17 2.19
C SER A 48 -11.24 10.37 1.82
N ASN A 49 -12.32 10.60 2.56
CA ASN A 49 -13.14 11.81 2.47
C ASN A 49 -12.37 13.09 2.84
N GLN A 50 -11.21 12.98 3.50
CA GLN A 50 -10.30 14.10 3.79
C GLN A 50 -9.31 14.35 2.65
N GLY A 51 -9.37 13.58 1.57
CA GLY A 51 -8.49 13.66 0.41
C GLY A 51 -7.35 12.64 0.41
N SER A 52 -6.41 12.86 -0.49
CA SER A 52 -5.21 12.04 -0.71
C SER A 52 -4.02 12.64 0.04
N LEU A 53 -3.14 11.77 0.56
CA LEU A 53 -1.80 12.15 1.04
C LEU A 53 -0.75 11.98 -0.06
N ASN A 54 -1.16 11.61 -1.28
CA ASN A 54 -0.34 11.31 -2.45
C ASN A 54 0.68 10.18 -2.23
N ILE A 55 0.44 9.30 -1.26
CA ILE A 55 1.35 8.18 -0.94
C ILE A 55 1.37 7.18 -2.10
N GLY A 56 0.20 6.84 -2.65
CA GLY A 56 0.11 5.92 -3.78
C GLY A 56 0.84 6.44 -5.02
N MET A 57 0.64 7.70 -5.36
CA MET A 57 1.31 8.35 -6.50
C MET A 57 2.82 8.44 -6.29
N LYS A 58 3.27 8.83 -5.09
CA LYS A 58 4.69 8.86 -4.76
C LYS A 58 5.33 7.48 -4.95
N ARG A 59 4.69 6.41 -4.47
CA ARG A 59 5.19 5.04 -4.65
C ARG A 59 5.31 4.64 -6.11
N ILE A 60 4.37 5.04 -6.96
CA ILE A 60 4.45 4.78 -8.41
C ILE A 60 5.69 5.47 -8.98
N ASN A 61 5.88 6.76 -8.68
CA ASN A 61 7.04 7.52 -9.15
C ASN A 61 8.37 6.91 -8.66
N ASP A 62 8.46 6.58 -7.36
CA ASP A 62 9.64 5.97 -6.75
C ASP A 62 9.98 4.61 -7.41
N ASN A 63 8.95 3.79 -7.68
CA ASN A 63 9.13 2.50 -8.35
C ASN A 63 9.57 2.65 -9.81
N VAL A 64 9.04 3.65 -10.51
CA VAL A 64 9.42 3.98 -11.89
C VAL A 64 10.87 4.47 -11.93
N GLU A 65 11.25 5.38 -11.04
CA GLU A 65 12.62 5.87 -10.94
C GLU A 65 13.59 4.73 -10.61
N LYS A 66 13.22 3.82 -9.70
CA LYS A 66 14.04 2.65 -9.36
C LYS A 66 14.19 1.67 -10.53
N ALA A 67 13.16 1.50 -11.35
CA ALA A 67 13.17 0.56 -12.47
C ALA A 67 13.84 1.12 -13.73
N VAL A 68 13.64 2.40 -14.02
CA VAL A 68 14.05 3.04 -15.28
C VAL A 68 15.28 3.95 -15.10
N GLY A 69 15.57 4.39 -13.87
CA GLY A 69 16.69 5.27 -13.52
C GLY A 69 16.44 6.76 -13.76
N VAL A 70 15.25 7.13 -14.25
CA VAL A 70 14.84 8.51 -14.50
C VAL A 70 13.35 8.65 -14.20
N ASN A 71 12.91 9.83 -13.74
CA ASN A 71 11.49 10.11 -13.64
C ASN A 71 10.90 10.32 -15.04
N ILE A 72 9.91 9.51 -15.41
CA ILE A 72 9.20 9.56 -16.70
C ILE A 72 7.71 9.94 -16.56
N LEU A 73 7.27 10.25 -15.34
CA LEU A 73 5.90 10.63 -15.00
C LEU A 73 5.80 12.09 -14.54
#